data_AF-A0A6H5HDV1-F1
#
_entry.id   AF-A0A6H5HDV1-F1
#
_cell.length_a   1.000
_cell.length_b   1.000
_cell.length_c   1.000
_cell.angle_alpha   90.00
_cell.angle_beta   90.00
_cell.angle_gamma   90.00
#
_symmetry.space_group_name_H-M   'P 1'
#
loop_
_entity.id
_entity.type
_entity.pdbx_description
1 polymer ?
#
loop_
_entity_poly.entity_id
_entity_poly.type
_entity_poly.pdbx_seq_one_letter_code
_entity_poly.pdbx_strand_id
1 'polypeptide(L)'
;RRGWRGSHDVIWPAAGKLQSPCSSYEGDGPKAACLGPVLEQVPTTKTRLPAQVQEVNEIDNTRSSERHYPGSREAIREAYLTNGNVPSGAVDTMISSLSPSTLKQYGQNDVGSHPLVKRFVRGVFRLRPPRPKYTSTWDPGAVLDFVKSSNESSFKDTSAHLVTLMALATGQRLQTLSLIRLPNIQQETGGVRIFIPDLIKTSRPNAEQPTLWFPFFGKEPSLCVASRILQYLSTSKQFRGSRHDTFLISTTKPFGPASSQTLSRWIRQTKHVELSGQ
;
A
#
# COMPACT_ATOMS: atom_id res chain seq x y z
N ARG A 1 -21.26 -33.89 6.09
CA ARG A 1 -22.74 -34.00 6.05
C ARG A 1 -23.35 -32.90 6.91
N ARG A 2 -24.34 -32.19 6.35
CA ARG A 2 -25.15 -31.08 6.90
C ARG A 2 -24.41 -29.74 7.03
N GLY A 3 -24.82 -28.64 6.38
CA GLY A 3 -25.96 -28.39 5.51
C GLY A 3 -26.17 -26.88 5.36
N TRP A 4 -26.02 -26.38 4.15
CA TRP A 4 -26.43 -25.04 3.73
C TRP A 4 -27.93 -25.03 3.41
N ARG A 5 -28.67 -24.05 3.93
CA ARG A 5 -29.95 -23.45 3.45
C ARG A 5 -30.43 -22.47 4.54
N GLY A 6 -30.97 -21.28 4.28
CA GLY A 6 -31.36 -20.63 3.04
C GLY A 6 -31.68 -19.14 3.27
N SER A 7 -31.92 -18.46 2.16
CA SER A 7 -32.33 -17.07 1.97
C SER A 7 -33.46 -16.59 2.89
N HIS A 8 -33.44 -15.30 3.23
CA HIS A 8 -34.62 -14.43 3.13
C HIS A 8 -34.20 -12.98 2.84
N ASP A 9 -34.99 -12.39 1.96
CA ASP A 9 -34.94 -11.05 1.39
C ASP A 9 -34.84 -9.93 2.43
N VAL A 10 -34.03 -8.91 2.14
CA VAL A 10 -34.20 -7.58 2.73
C VAL A 10 -34.25 -6.54 1.63
N ILE A 11 -35.50 -6.13 1.40
CA ILE A 11 -36.01 -5.02 0.63
C ILE A 11 -35.30 -3.72 1.04
N TRP A 12 -34.77 -2.98 0.08
CA TRP A 12 -34.35 -1.59 0.29
C TRP A 12 -35.59 -0.68 0.27
N PRO A 13 -35.90 0.10 1.32
CA PRO A 13 -36.94 1.09 1.23
C PRO A 13 -36.45 2.33 0.49
N ALA A 14 -37.42 2.94 -0.18
CA ALA A 14 -37.34 4.00 -1.15
C ALA A 14 -36.82 5.34 -0.60
N ALA A 15 -36.39 6.14 -1.56
CA ALA A 15 -36.01 7.54 -1.45
C ALA A 15 -37.05 8.40 -0.70
N GLY A 16 -36.58 9.09 0.34
CA GLY A 16 -37.26 10.22 0.96
C GLY A 16 -36.47 11.49 0.67
N LYS A 17 -37.09 12.39 -0.11
CA LYS A 17 -36.62 13.75 -0.41
C LYS A 17 -36.34 14.53 0.88
N LEU A 18 -35.22 15.26 0.91
CA LEU A 18 -35.16 16.55 1.59
C LEU A 18 -34.38 17.53 0.70
N GLN A 19 -35.15 18.39 0.06
CA GLN A 19 -34.76 19.64 -0.58
C GLN A 19 -34.15 20.57 0.48
N SER A 20 -32.95 21.09 0.18
CA SER A 20 -32.51 22.51 0.13
C SER A 20 -33.12 23.55 1.11
N PRO A 21 -32.41 24.66 1.48
CA PRO A 21 -31.58 25.42 0.54
C PRO A 21 -30.31 26.12 1.06
N CYS A 22 -29.48 26.44 0.06
CA CYS A 22 -28.49 27.51 0.07
C CYS A 22 -29.13 28.87 0.43
N SER A 23 -28.42 29.65 1.24
CA SER A 23 -28.48 31.12 1.30
C SER A 23 -27.01 31.55 1.37
N SER A 24 -26.40 32.16 0.36
CA SER A 24 -26.63 33.50 -0.19
C SER A 24 -26.49 34.60 0.87
N TYR A 25 -25.26 35.02 1.13
CA TYR A 25 -24.97 36.39 1.60
C TYR A 25 -23.59 36.81 1.08
N GLU A 26 -23.61 37.72 0.11
CA GLU A 26 -22.50 38.60 -0.25
C GLU A 26 -22.32 39.67 0.84
N GLY A 27 -21.08 40.09 1.07
CA GLY A 27 -20.72 41.17 1.99
C GLY A 27 -19.22 41.39 1.98
N ASP A 28 -18.79 42.39 1.20
CA ASP A 28 -17.41 42.79 0.94
C ASP A 28 -16.69 43.48 2.12
N GLY A 29 -15.39 43.18 2.24
CA GLY A 29 -14.33 44.07 2.73
C GLY A 29 -13.65 43.71 4.07
N PRO A 30 -12.37 44.10 4.31
CA PRO A 30 -11.20 44.16 3.43
C PRO A 30 -10.09 43.17 3.85
N LYS A 31 -9.09 43.03 2.97
CA LYS A 31 -7.97 42.08 2.96
C LYS A 31 -7.09 42.14 4.23
N ALA A 32 -6.92 41.00 4.90
CA ALA A 32 -5.81 40.76 5.82
C ALA A 32 -4.88 39.70 5.21
N ALA A 33 -3.65 40.09 4.90
CA ALA A 33 -2.60 39.23 4.41
C ALA A 33 -2.12 38.29 5.53
N CYS A 34 -2.42 37.00 5.43
CA CYS A 34 -1.80 36.00 6.28
C CYS A 34 -0.45 35.60 5.68
N LEU A 35 0.60 36.23 6.19
CA LEU A 35 1.99 35.84 6.02
C LEU A 35 2.19 34.41 6.52
N GLY A 36 2.81 33.56 5.69
CA GLY A 36 3.17 32.19 6.05
C GLY A 36 4.27 32.14 7.11
N PRO A 37 4.35 31.07 7.91
CA PRO A 37 5.41 30.92 8.90
C PRO A 37 6.74 30.62 8.19
N VAL A 38 7.67 31.56 8.38
CA VAL A 38 9.11 31.41 8.16
C VAL A 38 9.63 30.35 9.13
N LEU A 39 10.12 29.22 8.61
CA LEU A 39 10.95 28.30 9.38
C LEU A 39 12.41 28.60 9.06
N GLU A 40 13.03 29.24 10.04
CA GLU A 40 14.42 29.63 10.12
C GLU A 40 15.33 28.39 10.12
N GLN A 41 16.30 28.38 9.20
CA GLN A 41 17.30 27.33 9.06
C GLN A 41 18.36 27.50 10.14
N VAL A 42 18.50 26.51 11.03
CA VAL A 42 19.61 26.45 11.99
C VAL A 42 20.81 25.77 11.31
N PRO A 43 21.99 26.43 11.20
CA PRO A 43 23.18 25.83 10.61
C PRO A 43 23.91 24.96 11.64
N THR A 44 24.14 23.69 11.29
CA THR A 44 25.01 22.78 12.06
C THR A 44 26.46 22.98 11.65
N THR A 45 27.25 23.68 12.47
CA THR A 45 28.71 23.75 12.34
C THR A 45 29.36 22.55 13.02
N LYS A 46 30.19 21.84 12.23
CA LYS A 46 31.09 20.77 12.68
C LYS A 46 32.29 21.38 13.39
N THR A 47 32.55 20.97 14.63
CA THR A 47 33.86 21.14 15.27
C THR A 47 34.41 19.77 15.64
N ARG A 48 35.60 19.47 15.10
CA ARG A 48 36.40 18.25 15.27
C ARG A 48 37.53 18.57 16.25
N LEU A 49 37.86 17.66 17.17
CA LEU A 49 39.19 17.46 17.81
C LEU A 49 39.13 16.24 18.77
N PRO A 50 40.25 15.61 19.18
CA PRO A 50 40.68 14.32 18.63
C PRO A 50 40.63 13.14 19.61
N ALA A 51 40.97 11.98 19.04
CA ALA A 51 41.00 10.64 19.61
C ALA A 51 41.95 10.47 20.82
N GLN A 52 41.50 9.67 21.80
CA GLN A 52 42.35 8.67 22.44
C GLN A 52 41.62 7.34 22.51
N VAL A 53 42.30 6.33 21.97
CA VAL A 53 41.95 4.92 21.93
C VAL A 53 42.31 4.32 23.28
N GLN A 54 41.39 3.58 23.90
CA GLN A 54 41.74 2.39 24.68
C GLN A 54 40.68 1.31 24.43
N GLU A 55 41.20 0.21 23.91
CA GLU A 55 40.55 -0.97 23.40
C GLU A 55 40.27 -1.93 24.56
N VAL A 56 39.00 -2.33 24.74
CA VAL A 56 38.64 -3.54 25.49
C VAL A 56 37.47 -4.24 24.79
N ASN A 57 37.85 -5.19 23.94
CA ASN A 57 37.23 -6.47 23.59
C ASN A 57 35.71 -6.58 23.34
N GLU A 58 35.40 -7.03 22.11
CA GLU A 58 34.19 -7.70 21.60
C GLU A 58 33.62 -8.74 22.62
N ILE A 59 32.31 -9.03 22.69
CA ILE A 59 31.51 -9.80 21.71
C ILE A 59 30.01 -9.71 22.09
N ASP A 60 29.17 -9.81 21.05
CA ASP A 60 27.75 -10.20 20.97
C ASP A 60 26.64 -9.15 21.05
N ASN A 61 26.40 -8.59 19.87
CA ASN A 61 25.19 -7.91 19.45
C ASN A 61 24.17 -8.93 18.90
N THR A 62 23.42 -9.62 19.76
CA THR A 62 22.25 -10.43 19.35
C THR A 62 21.13 -10.45 20.42
N ARG A 63 20.34 -9.38 20.51
CA ARG A 63 18.90 -9.43 20.81
C ARG A 63 18.29 -8.03 20.78
N SER A 64 17.77 -7.63 19.63
CA SER A 64 16.54 -6.81 19.61
C SER A 64 15.40 -7.68 20.15
N SER A 65 15.44 -7.96 21.45
CA SER A 65 14.32 -8.58 22.14
C SER A 65 13.18 -7.57 22.13
N GLU A 66 12.07 -7.93 21.52
CA GLU A 66 10.78 -7.35 21.90
C GLU A 66 10.72 -7.41 23.42
N ARG A 67 10.81 -6.26 24.09
CA ARG A 67 10.53 -6.17 25.52
C ARG A 67 9.04 -6.49 25.66
N HIS A 68 8.73 -7.77 25.84
CA HIS A 68 7.39 -8.22 26.16
C HIS A 68 6.93 -7.42 27.37
N TYR A 69 5.86 -6.64 27.19
CA TYR A 69 5.35 -5.81 28.27
C TYR A 69 4.98 -6.73 29.45
N PRO A 70 5.64 -6.62 30.62
CA PRO A 70 5.51 -7.60 31.70
C PRO A 70 4.17 -7.50 32.46
N GLY A 71 3.21 -6.77 31.89
CA GLY A 71 1.95 -6.40 32.53
C GLY A 71 2.11 -5.20 33.45
N SER A 72 1.02 -4.46 33.68
CA SER A 72 1.10 -3.26 34.53
C SER A 72 1.48 -3.55 35.96
N ARG A 73 1.16 -4.75 36.46
CA ARG A 73 1.51 -5.14 37.83
C ARG A 73 3.01 -5.20 38.03
N GLU A 74 3.70 -5.86 37.11
CA GLU A 74 5.14 -6.05 37.21
C GLU A 74 5.89 -4.77 36.84
N ALA A 75 5.39 -4.01 35.86
CA ALA A 75 5.94 -2.70 35.54
C ALA A 75 5.85 -1.71 36.72
N ILE A 76 4.75 -1.72 37.47
CA ILE A 76 4.58 -0.90 38.68
C ILE A 76 5.48 -1.43 39.81
N ARG A 77 5.62 -2.76 39.95
CA ARG A 77 6.53 -3.38 40.92
C ARG A 77 7.98 -2.96 40.69
N GLU A 78 8.46 -3.08 39.46
CA GLU A 78 9.81 -2.66 39.06
C GLU A 78 10.02 -1.17 39.27
N ALA A 79 9.03 -0.33 38.97
CA ALA A 79 9.10 1.11 39.22
C ALA A 79 9.24 1.46 40.72
N TYR A 80 8.53 0.75 41.61
CA TYR A 80 8.67 0.95 43.05
C TYR A 80 10.03 0.50 43.59
N LEU A 81 10.59 -0.57 43.02
CA LEU A 81 11.90 -1.10 43.40
C LEU A 81 13.07 -0.25 42.87
N THR A 82 12.88 0.44 41.73
CA THR A 82 13.93 1.22 41.08
C THR A 82 13.95 2.69 41.49
N ASN A 83 12.78 3.30 41.73
CA ASN A 83 12.67 4.73 42.02
C ASN A 83 12.40 5.04 43.49
N GLY A 84 11.91 4.07 44.26
CA GLY A 84 11.64 4.22 45.68
C GLY A 84 12.55 3.30 46.48
N ASN A 85 13.15 3.81 47.56
CA ASN A 85 13.82 2.96 48.53
C ASN A 85 12.78 2.22 49.40
N VAL A 86 11.84 1.52 48.76
CA VAL A 86 10.71 0.83 49.38
C VAL A 86 11.13 -0.61 49.68
N PRO A 87 10.98 -1.08 50.94
CA PRO A 87 11.31 -2.46 51.26
C PRO A 87 10.39 -3.43 50.50
N SER A 88 10.97 -4.51 49.97
CA SER A 88 10.27 -5.49 49.11
C SER A 88 8.94 -6.00 49.68
N GLY A 89 8.86 -6.20 51.01
CA GLY A 89 7.62 -6.62 51.68
C GLY A 89 6.49 -5.57 51.67
N ALA A 90 6.80 -4.28 51.56
CA ALA A 90 5.81 -3.22 51.45
C ALA A 90 5.29 -3.07 50.00
N VAL A 91 6.11 -3.41 49.01
CA VAL A 91 5.75 -3.32 47.58
C VAL A 91 4.53 -4.19 47.28
N ASP A 92 4.48 -5.43 47.79
CA ASP A 92 3.31 -6.30 47.58
C ASP A 92 2.02 -5.76 48.21
N THR A 93 2.13 -5.07 49.34
CA THR A 93 1.00 -4.41 50.00
C THR A 93 0.54 -3.18 49.20
N MET A 94 1.47 -2.37 48.71
CA MET A 94 1.19 -1.21 47.85
C MET A 94 0.59 -1.61 46.51
N ILE A 95 1.05 -2.69 45.89
CA ILE A 95 0.45 -3.19 44.64
C ILE A 95 -0.95 -3.77 44.92
N SER A 96 -1.15 -4.40 46.07
CA SER A 96 -2.45 -4.96 46.46
C SER A 96 -3.47 -3.90 46.87
N SER A 97 -3.04 -2.67 47.22
CA SER A 97 -3.94 -1.54 47.48
C SER A 97 -4.49 -0.92 46.18
N LEU A 98 -3.86 -1.19 45.03
CA LEU A 98 -4.41 -0.83 43.72
C LEU A 98 -5.57 -1.75 43.36
N SER A 99 -6.69 -1.17 42.91
CA SER A 99 -7.87 -1.96 42.54
C SER A 99 -7.57 -2.90 41.35
N PRO A 100 -8.11 -4.13 41.34
CA PRO A 100 -7.98 -5.03 40.19
C PRO A 100 -8.50 -4.43 38.88
N SER A 101 -9.50 -3.55 38.95
CA SER A 101 -10.03 -2.78 37.81
C SER A 101 -9.01 -1.80 37.23
N THR A 102 -8.30 -1.05 38.08
CA THR A 102 -7.25 -0.12 37.64
C THR A 102 -6.11 -0.90 36.99
N LEU A 103 -5.70 -2.00 37.61
CA LEU A 103 -4.62 -2.84 37.09
C LEU A 103 -4.99 -3.50 35.75
N LYS A 104 -6.26 -3.85 35.54
CA LYS A 104 -6.78 -4.42 34.29
C LYS A 104 -6.92 -3.38 33.17
N GLN A 105 -7.27 -2.14 33.51
CA GLN A 105 -7.38 -1.03 32.57
C GLN A 105 -6.05 -0.73 31.89
N TYR A 106 -4.95 -0.86 32.62
CA TYR A 106 -3.60 -0.63 32.08
C TYR A 106 -2.88 -1.93 31.70
N GLY A 107 -3.21 -3.07 32.30
CA GLY A 107 -2.33 -4.23 32.35
C GLY A 107 -2.67 -5.44 31.50
N GLN A 108 -3.83 -5.50 30.86
CA GLN A 108 -4.23 -6.75 30.18
C GLN A 108 -4.71 -6.60 28.74
N ASN A 109 -4.91 -5.39 28.22
CA ASN A 109 -5.45 -5.24 26.87
C ASN A 109 -4.78 -4.05 26.20
N ASP A 110 -4.33 -4.23 24.96
CA ASP A 110 -4.04 -3.13 24.06
C ASP A 110 -5.21 -2.14 24.14
N VAL A 111 -4.94 -0.85 24.41
CA VAL A 111 -5.97 0.20 24.56
C VAL A 111 -6.90 0.21 23.34
N GLY A 112 -6.38 -0.13 22.15
CA GLY A 112 -7.15 -0.26 20.91
C GLY A 112 -8.14 -1.43 20.89
N SER A 113 -7.96 -2.43 21.76
CA SER A 113 -8.82 -3.61 21.84
C SER A 113 -10.08 -3.39 22.70
N HIS A 114 -10.10 -2.36 23.56
CA HIS A 114 -11.19 -2.07 24.49
C HIS A 114 -12.50 -1.74 23.77
N PRO A 115 -13.65 -2.36 24.14
CA PRO A 115 -14.93 -2.17 23.46
C PRO A 115 -15.40 -0.71 23.36
N LEU A 116 -15.18 0.08 24.42
CA LEU A 116 -15.54 1.51 24.43
C LEU A 116 -14.69 2.33 23.44
N VAL A 117 -13.38 2.06 23.35
CA VAL A 117 -12.48 2.74 22.41
C VAL A 117 -12.86 2.39 20.98
N LYS A 118 -13.12 1.11 20.68
CA LYS A 118 -13.64 0.67 19.38
C LYS A 118 -14.97 1.33 19.02
N ARG A 119 -15.92 1.41 19.97
CA ARG A 119 -17.23 2.05 19.76
C ARG A 119 -17.09 3.56 19.54
N PHE A 120 -16.23 4.21 20.31
CA PHE A 120 -15.92 5.63 20.17
C PHE A 120 -15.31 5.93 18.79
N VAL A 121 -14.25 5.23 18.39
CA VAL A 121 -13.59 5.42 17.08
C VAL A 121 -14.55 5.13 15.92
N ARG A 122 -15.39 4.09 16.03
CA ARG A 122 -16.47 3.85 15.05
C ARG A 122 -17.50 4.97 15.02
N GLY A 123 -17.83 5.55 16.18
CA GLY A 123 -18.68 6.73 16.30
C GLY A 123 -18.07 7.95 15.60
N VAL A 124 -16.78 8.22 15.84
CA VAL A 124 -16.03 9.28 15.16
C VAL A 124 -16.03 9.08 13.65
N PHE A 125 -15.80 7.85 13.16
CA PHE A 125 -15.88 7.53 11.73
C PHE A 125 -17.27 7.81 11.13
N ARG A 126 -18.35 7.48 11.86
CA ARG A 126 -19.73 7.77 11.41
C ARG A 126 -20.05 9.26 11.40
N LEU A 127 -19.57 10.01 12.39
CA LEU A 127 -19.75 11.45 12.47
C LEU A 127 -18.92 12.21 11.42
N ARG A 128 -17.74 11.69 11.10
CA ARG A 128 -16.78 12.29 10.18
C ARG A 128 -16.24 11.22 9.22
N PRO A 129 -17.06 10.72 8.29
CA PRO A 129 -16.57 9.78 7.30
C PRO A 129 -15.47 10.46 6.47
N PRO A 130 -14.36 9.77 6.18
CA PRO A 130 -13.33 10.33 5.32
C PRO A 130 -13.95 10.62 3.96
N ARG A 131 -13.85 11.87 3.51
CA ARG A 131 -14.37 12.25 2.20
C ARG A 131 -13.62 11.45 1.13
N PRO A 132 -14.32 10.85 0.15
CA PRO A 132 -13.64 10.20 -0.96
C PRO A 132 -12.74 11.22 -1.64
N LYS A 133 -11.48 10.83 -1.90
CA LYS A 133 -10.50 11.72 -2.53
C LYS A 133 -10.90 12.11 -3.96
N TYR A 134 -11.67 11.27 -4.64
CA TYR A 134 -12.08 11.44 -6.03
C TYR A 134 -13.60 11.36 -6.13
N THR A 135 -14.23 12.41 -6.67
CA THR A 135 -15.67 12.48 -6.92
C THR A 135 -16.06 11.79 -8.23
N SER A 136 -15.14 11.78 -9.19
CA SER A 136 -15.27 11.13 -10.49
C SER A 136 -14.00 10.36 -10.81
N THR A 137 -14.15 9.15 -11.34
CA THR A 137 -13.05 8.36 -11.90
C THR A 137 -13.06 8.51 -13.42
N TRP A 138 -11.89 8.34 -14.03
CA TRP A 138 -11.76 8.29 -15.49
C TRP A 138 -12.46 7.03 -16.06
N ASP A 139 -12.97 7.12 -17.29
CA ASP A 139 -13.61 6.00 -17.99
C ASP A 139 -12.55 5.04 -18.57
N PRO A 140 -12.51 3.75 -18.15
CA PRO A 140 -11.63 2.77 -18.74
C PRO A 140 -11.99 2.41 -20.19
N GLY A 141 -13.24 2.62 -20.62
CA GLY A 141 -13.70 2.34 -21.98
C GLY A 141 -12.88 3.10 -23.02
N ALA A 142 -12.74 4.42 -22.86
CA ALA A 142 -11.91 5.25 -23.73
C ALA A 142 -10.48 4.72 -23.92
N VAL A 143 -9.83 4.25 -22.84
CA VAL A 143 -8.47 3.69 -22.94
C VAL A 143 -8.45 2.35 -23.67
N LEU A 144 -9.49 1.53 -23.50
CA LEU A 144 -9.61 0.27 -24.24
C LEU A 144 -9.84 0.54 -25.72
N ASP A 145 -10.68 1.51 -26.08
CA ASP A 145 -10.95 1.89 -27.47
C ASP A 145 -9.72 2.50 -28.15
N PHE A 146 -8.93 3.29 -27.42
CA PHE A 146 -7.60 3.73 -27.87
C PHE A 146 -6.68 2.56 -28.16
N VAL A 147 -6.55 1.59 -27.25
CA VAL A 147 -5.69 0.43 -27.45
C VAL A 147 -6.17 -0.45 -28.61
N LYS A 148 -7.48 -0.50 -28.88
CA LYS A 148 -8.05 -1.20 -30.05
C LYS A 148 -7.71 -0.52 -31.36
N SER A 149 -7.82 0.82 -31.41
CA SER A 149 -7.61 1.60 -32.64
C SER A 149 -6.14 1.90 -32.93
N SER A 150 -5.29 1.90 -31.90
CA SER A 150 -3.88 2.24 -32.04
C SER A 150 -3.10 1.14 -32.75
N ASN A 151 -2.42 1.53 -33.82
CA ASN A 151 -1.43 0.69 -34.48
C ASN A 151 -0.12 0.72 -33.70
N GLU A 152 0.29 -0.41 -33.13
CA GLU A 152 1.57 -0.54 -32.40
C GLU A 152 2.74 -0.56 -33.37
N SER A 153 3.19 0.62 -33.75
CA SER A 153 4.32 0.79 -34.68
C SER A 153 5.68 0.62 -33.99
N SER A 154 5.76 0.89 -32.69
CA SER A 154 7.00 0.83 -31.91
C SER A 154 6.92 -0.18 -30.77
N PHE A 155 8.07 -0.78 -30.43
CA PHE A 155 8.24 -1.60 -29.22
C PHE A 155 7.81 -0.85 -27.95
N LYS A 156 7.98 0.48 -27.94
CA LYS A 156 7.53 1.33 -26.83
C LYS A 156 6.01 1.31 -26.68
N ASP A 157 5.28 1.35 -27.77
CA ASP A 157 3.81 1.38 -27.76
C ASP A 157 3.26 0.02 -27.34
N THR A 158 3.82 -1.08 -27.87
CA THR A 158 3.51 -2.44 -27.41
C THR A 158 3.75 -2.61 -25.92
N SER A 159 4.89 -2.12 -25.40
CA SER A 159 5.20 -2.18 -23.98
C SER A 159 4.19 -1.38 -23.15
N ALA A 160 3.82 -0.19 -23.60
CA ALA A 160 2.90 0.68 -22.89
C ALA A 160 1.46 0.14 -22.88
N HIS A 161 0.98 -0.38 -24.01
CA HIS A 161 -0.35 -1.01 -24.11
C HIS A 161 -0.42 -2.26 -23.26
N LEU A 162 0.57 -3.15 -23.34
CA LEU A 162 0.62 -4.36 -22.53
C LEU A 162 0.54 -4.04 -21.04
N VAL A 163 1.37 -3.11 -20.55
CA VAL A 163 1.40 -2.73 -19.14
C VAL A 163 0.09 -2.08 -18.71
N THR A 164 -0.52 -1.27 -19.58
CA THR A 164 -1.83 -0.64 -19.32
C THR A 164 -2.92 -1.70 -19.20
N LEU A 165 -2.96 -2.68 -20.12
CA LEU A 165 -3.93 -3.78 -20.10
C LEU A 165 -3.72 -4.69 -18.89
N MET A 166 -2.48 -5.04 -18.54
CA MET A 166 -2.19 -5.83 -17.33
C MET A 166 -2.64 -5.10 -16.06
N ALA A 167 -2.40 -3.80 -15.98
CA ALA A 167 -2.82 -2.98 -14.84
C ALA A 167 -4.35 -2.90 -14.73
N LEU A 168 -5.05 -2.75 -15.86
CA LEU A 168 -6.52 -2.72 -15.90
C LEU A 168 -7.14 -4.08 -15.56
N ALA A 169 -6.59 -5.16 -16.08
CA ALA A 169 -7.11 -6.50 -15.87
C ALA A 169 -6.91 -7.01 -14.44
N THR A 170 -5.78 -6.68 -13.80
CA THR A 170 -5.42 -7.24 -12.48
C THR A 170 -5.63 -6.27 -11.32
N GLY A 171 -5.71 -4.97 -11.56
CA GLY A 171 -5.78 -3.95 -10.51
C GLY A 171 -4.55 -3.91 -9.58
N GLN A 172 -3.44 -4.52 -9.99
CA GLN A 172 -2.23 -4.63 -9.17
C GLN A 172 -1.43 -3.33 -9.14
N ARG A 173 -0.62 -3.16 -8.09
CA ARG A 173 0.33 -2.04 -8.02
C ARG A 173 1.43 -2.23 -9.08
N LEU A 174 1.93 -1.12 -9.62
CA LEU A 174 3.02 -1.13 -10.61
C LEU A 174 4.32 -1.73 -10.08
N GLN A 175 4.55 -1.64 -8.76
CA GLN A 175 5.66 -2.35 -8.11
C GLN A 175 5.58 -3.86 -8.37
N THR A 176 4.39 -4.46 -8.20
CA THR A 176 4.15 -5.88 -8.45
C THR A 176 4.44 -6.24 -9.90
N LEU A 177 3.99 -5.42 -10.85
CA LEU A 177 4.26 -5.64 -12.29
C LEU A 177 5.76 -5.52 -12.64
N SER A 178 6.51 -4.62 -11.99
CA SER A 178 7.95 -4.46 -12.22
C SER A 178 8.80 -5.61 -11.69
N LEU A 179 8.29 -6.41 -10.76
CA LEU A 179 9.00 -7.55 -10.15
C LEU A 179 8.78 -8.86 -10.92
N ILE A 180 7.97 -8.87 -11.97
CA ILE A 180 7.71 -10.07 -12.76
C ILE A 180 9.02 -10.52 -13.42
N ARG A 181 9.36 -11.81 -13.24
CA ARG A 181 10.52 -12.45 -13.86
C ARG A 181 10.09 -13.43 -14.94
N LEU A 182 10.88 -13.53 -16.01
CA LEU A 182 10.69 -14.46 -17.12
C LEU A 182 10.52 -15.94 -16.70
N PRO A 183 11.39 -16.53 -15.85
CA PRO A 183 11.25 -17.95 -15.48
C PRO A 183 9.95 -18.27 -14.73
N ASN A 184 9.29 -17.26 -14.16
CA ASN A 184 8.05 -17.44 -13.41
C ASN A 184 6.79 -17.30 -14.27
N ILE A 185 6.95 -17.10 -15.58
CA ILE A 185 5.85 -17.03 -16.54
C ILE A 185 5.64 -18.44 -17.11
N GLN A 186 4.46 -19.00 -16.86
CA GLN A 186 4.06 -20.32 -17.32
C GLN A 186 2.91 -20.17 -18.32
N GLN A 187 3.11 -20.71 -19.52
CA GLN A 187 2.05 -20.79 -20.52
C GLN A 187 1.25 -22.07 -20.27
N GLU A 188 -0.07 -21.92 -20.17
CA GLU A 188 -1.03 -23.00 -19.98
C GLU A 188 -1.99 -23.06 -21.19
N THR A 189 -2.73 -24.15 -21.34
CA THR A 189 -3.68 -24.32 -22.46
C THR A 189 -4.78 -23.25 -22.47
N GLY A 190 -5.18 -22.77 -21.29
CA GLY A 190 -6.23 -21.76 -21.13
C GLY A 190 -5.75 -20.31 -21.03
N GLY A 191 -4.44 -20.05 -21.00
CA GLY A 191 -3.91 -18.71 -20.73
C GLY A 191 -2.47 -18.68 -20.24
N VAL A 192 -2.11 -17.60 -19.55
CA VAL A 192 -0.76 -17.36 -19.00
C VAL A 192 -0.85 -17.16 -17.49
N ARG A 193 -0.07 -17.94 -16.75
CA ARG A 193 0.09 -17.81 -15.30
C ARG A 193 1.44 -17.15 -14.99
N ILE A 194 1.44 -16.20 -14.07
CA ILE A 194 2.65 -15.49 -13.64
C ILE A 194 2.76 -15.59 -12.12
N PHE A 195 3.82 -16.22 -11.64
CA PHE A 195 4.13 -16.29 -10.22
C PHE A 195 5.07 -15.16 -9.79
N ILE A 196 4.80 -14.52 -8.65
CA ILE A 196 5.62 -13.40 -8.14
C ILE A 196 6.11 -13.78 -6.74
N PRO A 197 7.27 -14.43 -6.61
CA PRO A 197 7.80 -14.88 -5.32
C PRO A 197 8.30 -13.73 -4.44
N ASP A 198 8.60 -12.58 -5.04
CA ASP A 198 9.20 -11.43 -4.34
C ASP A 198 8.24 -10.81 -3.32
N LEU A 199 8.77 -10.35 -2.19
CA LEU A 199 7.99 -9.66 -1.17
C LEU A 199 7.53 -8.30 -1.70
N ILE A 200 6.22 -8.07 -1.67
CA ILE A 200 5.59 -6.80 -2.03
C ILE A 200 5.02 -6.12 -0.79
N LYS A 201 4.66 -4.83 -0.88
CA LYS A 201 4.11 -4.08 0.26
C LYS A 201 2.91 -4.75 0.96
N THR A 202 2.19 -5.61 0.26
CA THR A 202 1.03 -6.36 0.78
C THR A 202 1.34 -7.79 1.20
N SER A 203 2.58 -8.26 1.07
CA SER A 203 2.96 -9.57 1.60
C SER A 203 2.90 -9.55 3.12
N ARG A 204 2.61 -10.71 3.71
CA ARG A 204 2.51 -10.90 5.16
C ARG A 204 3.25 -12.18 5.52
N PRO A 205 3.80 -12.30 6.74
CA PRO A 205 4.30 -13.57 7.24
C PRO A 205 3.21 -14.65 7.13
N ASN A 206 3.58 -15.84 6.67
CA ASN A 206 2.68 -17.00 6.46
C ASN A 206 1.54 -16.79 5.44
N ALA A 207 1.57 -15.74 4.63
CA ALA A 207 0.64 -15.58 3.51
C ALA A 207 1.30 -16.02 2.20
N GLU A 208 0.49 -16.60 1.31
CA GLU A 208 0.94 -16.96 -0.03
C GLU A 208 1.23 -15.71 -0.87
N GLN A 209 2.23 -15.85 -1.73
CA GLN A 209 2.63 -14.80 -2.66
C GLN A 209 1.67 -14.74 -3.86
N PRO A 210 1.51 -13.55 -4.47
CA PRO A 210 0.49 -13.37 -5.50
C PRO A 210 0.83 -14.14 -6.78
N THR A 211 -0.21 -14.75 -7.34
CA THR A 211 -0.18 -15.39 -8.66
C THR A 211 -1.17 -14.67 -9.57
N LEU A 212 -0.71 -14.19 -10.72
CA LEU A 212 -1.55 -13.55 -11.74
C LEU A 212 -1.96 -14.57 -12.79
N TRP A 213 -3.24 -14.64 -13.10
CA TRP A 213 -3.79 -15.51 -14.13
C TRP A 213 -4.45 -14.68 -15.22
N PHE A 214 -4.02 -14.88 -16.47
CA PHE A 214 -4.54 -14.20 -17.65
C PHE A 214 -5.12 -15.24 -18.61
N PRO A 215 -6.46 -15.43 -18.68
CA PRO A 215 -7.05 -16.32 -19.65
C PRO A 215 -6.95 -15.77 -21.07
N PHE A 216 -6.95 -16.64 -22.08
CA PHE A 216 -7.10 -16.21 -23.48
C PHE A 216 -8.49 -15.62 -23.71
N PHE A 217 -8.53 -14.44 -24.31
CA PHE A 217 -9.75 -13.72 -24.62
C PHE A 217 -10.05 -13.77 -26.12
N GLY A 218 -10.92 -14.69 -26.51
CA GLY A 218 -11.28 -14.91 -27.92
C GLY A 218 -12.29 -13.92 -28.49
N LYS A 219 -13.02 -13.16 -27.65
CA LYS A 219 -14.05 -12.21 -28.13
C LYS A 219 -13.44 -11.00 -28.83
N GLU A 220 -12.35 -10.45 -28.27
CA GLU A 220 -11.59 -9.37 -28.88
C GLU A 220 -10.08 -9.65 -28.73
N PRO A 221 -9.43 -10.19 -29.76
CA PRO A 221 -8.02 -10.60 -29.66
C PRO A 221 -7.07 -9.41 -29.49
N SER A 222 -7.45 -8.20 -29.91
CA SER A 222 -6.67 -6.97 -29.73
C SER A 222 -6.45 -6.61 -28.27
N LEU A 223 -7.43 -6.88 -27.40
CA LEU A 223 -7.38 -6.64 -25.95
C LEU A 223 -6.91 -7.86 -25.14
N CYS A 224 -6.63 -8.98 -25.78
CA CYS A 224 -6.25 -10.21 -25.08
C CYS A 224 -4.87 -10.03 -24.42
N VAL A 225 -4.85 -9.91 -23.09
CA VAL A 225 -3.62 -9.73 -22.32
C VAL A 225 -2.68 -10.93 -22.48
N ALA A 226 -3.20 -12.15 -22.45
CA ALA A 226 -2.41 -13.36 -22.61
C ALA A 226 -1.70 -13.41 -23.97
N SER A 227 -2.42 -13.11 -25.06
CA SER A 227 -1.83 -13.03 -26.41
C SER A 227 -0.77 -11.93 -26.49
N ARG A 228 -1.03 -10.77 -25.88
CA ARG A 228 -0.08 -9.64 -25.86
C ARG A 228 1.19 -9.95 -25.07
N ILE A 229 1.09 -10.71 -23.97
CA ILE A 229 2.25 -11.19 -23.22
C ILE A 229 3.13 -12.06 -24.13
N LEU A 230 2.54 -13.00 -24.86
CA LEU A 230 3.28 -13.89 -25.77
C LEU A 230 3.92 -13.11 -26.93
N GLN A 231 3.20 -12.17 -27.52
CA GLN A 231 3.73 -11.26 -28.56
C GLN A 231 4.89 -10.42 -28.03
N TYR A 232 4.75 -9.86 -26.83
CA TYR A 232 5.83 -9.09 -26.21
C TYR A 232 7.06 -9.94 -25.91
N LEU A 233 6.87 -11.18 -25.46
CA LEU A 233 7.97 -12.13 -25.26
C LEU A 233 8.70 -12.43 -26.58
N SER A 234 7.99 -12.59 -27.70
CA SER A 234 8.65 -12.82 -29.00
C SER A 234 9.42 -11.59 -29.49
N THR A 235 8.83 -10.40 -29.42
CA THR A 235 9.47 -9.14 -29.86
C THR A 235 10.62 -8.72 -28.94
N SER A 236 10.51 -8.93 -27.62
CA SER A 236 11.54 -8.50 -26.67
C SER A 236 12.80 -9.38 -26.69
N LYS A 237 12.75 -10.60 -27.25
CA LYS A 237 13.91 -11.51 -27.33
C LYS A 237 15.15 -10.85 -27.93
N GLN A 238 15.00 -10.02 -28.97
CA GLN A 238 16.12 -9.36 -29.64
C GLN A 238 16.81 -8.26 -28.81
N PHE A 239 16.12 -7.70 -27.82
CA PHE A 239 16.63 -6.60 -26.99
C PHE A 239 17.22 -7.09 -25.67
N ARG A 240 16.93 -8.34 -25.29
CA ARG A 240 17.39 -8.93 -24.03
C ARG A 240 18.84 -9.37 -24.17
N GLY A 241 19.71 -8.78 -23.36
CA GLY A 241 21.05 -9.33 -23.12
C GLY A 241 21.04 -10.29 -21.92
N SER A 242 22.13 -11.02 -21.70
CA SER A 242 22.31 -11.96 -20.56
C SER A 242 22.39 -11.30 -19.16
N ARG A 243 21.95 -10.05 -19.02
CA ARG A 243 22.18 -9.23 -17.81
C ARG A 243 21.03 -9.24 -16.80
N HIS A 244 19.81 -9.63 -17.20
CA HIS A 244 18.64 -9.60 -16.33
C HIS A 244 17.50 -10.50 -16.83
N ASP A 245 16.78 -11.08 -15.88
CA ASP A 245 15.66 -12.00 -16.14
C ASP A 245 14.28 -11.34 -15.96
N THR A 246 14.22 -10.02 -15.89
CA THR A 246 12.97 -9.27 -15.69
C THR A 246 12.08 -9.34 -16.92
N PHE A 247 10.77 -9.53 -16.72
CA PHE A 247 9.81 -9.57 -17.81
C PHE A 247 9.73 -8.24 -18.55
N LEU A 248 9.54 -7.11 -17.86
CA LEU A 248 9.44 -5.80 -18.49
C LEU A 248 10.81 -5.14 -18.59
N ILE A 249 11.19 -4.75 -19.81
CA ILE A 249 12.45 -4.05 -20.11
C ILE A 249 12.19 -2.61 -20.54
N SER A 250 13.09 -1.69 -20.21
CA SER A 250 13.05 -0.31 -20.66
C SER A 250 13.02 -0.24 -22.18
N THR A 251 12.41 0.81 -22.74
CA THR A 251 12.26 0.99 -24.20
C THR A 251 13.45 1.69 -24.84
N THR A 252 14.41 2.15 -24.03
CA THR A 252 15.62 2.84 -24.47
C THR A 252 16.86 2.01 -24.13
N LYS A 253 17.89 2.08 -24.97
CA LYS A 253 19.22 1.50 -24.67
C LYS A 253 19.73 2.05 -23.33
N PRO A 254 20.35 1.23 -22.45
CA PRO A 254 20.78 -0.16 -22.67
C PRO A 254 19.71 -1.25 -22.38
N PHE A 255 18.42 -0.97 -22.57
CA PHE A 255 17.30 -1.93 -22.41
C PHE A 255 17.31 -2.66 -21.06
N GLY A 256 17.60 -1.92 -19.98
CA GLY A 256 17.63 -2.47 -18.61
C GLY A 256 16.23 -2.81 -18.05
N PRO A 257 16.15 -3.35 -16.82
CA PRO A 257 14.87 -3.66 -16.18
C PRO A 257 13.99 -2.41 -16.02
N ALA A 258 12.69 -2.52 -16.33
CA ALA A 258 11.76 -1.41 -16.18
C ALA A 258 11.34 -1.24 -14.72
N SER A 259 11.61 -0.05 -14.15
CA SER A 259 11.18 0.28 -12.79
C SER A 259 9.68 0.61 -12.73
N SER A 260 9.08 0.54 -11.54
CA SER A 260 7.70 0.99 -11.28
C SER A 260 7.45 2.44 -11.76
N GLN A 261 8.45 3.33 -11.67
CA GLN A 261 8.33 4.69 -12.20
C GLN A 261 8.27 4.72 -13.73
N THR A 262 9.06 3.88 -14.40
CA THR A 262 9.03 3.73 -15.87
C THR A 262 7.66 3.26 -16.34
N LEU A 263 7.11 2.23 -15.69
CA LEU A 263 5.77 1.71 -15.99
C LEU A 263 4.69 2.78 -15.80
N SER A 264 4.80 3.58 -14.72
CA SER A 264 3.88 4.69 -14.45
C SER A 264 3.90 5.74 -15.56
N ARG A 265 5.08 6.06 -16.10
CA ARG A 265 5.22 7.00 -17.23
C ARG A 265 4.55 6.46 -18.50
N TRP A 266 4.71 5.16 -18.80
CA TRP A 266 4.05 4.56 -19.95
C TRP A 266 2.52 4.61 -19.87
N ILE A 267 1.96 4.29 -18.70
CA ILE A 267 0.50 4.37 -18.47
C ILE A 267 -0.01 5.81 -18.58
N ARG A 268 0.76 6.79 -18.10
CA ARG A 268 0.38 8.20 -18.27
C ARG A 268 0.44 8.61 -19.73
N GLN A 269 1.44 8.15 -20.46
CA GLN A 269 1.58 8.47 -21.88
C GLN A 269 0.41 7.93 -22.69
N THR A 270 -0.03 6.68 -22.46
CA THR A 270 -1.22 6.12 -23.13
C THR A 270 -2.48 6.92 -22.82
N LYS A 271 -2.66 7.35 -21.57
CA LYS A 271 -3.79 8.22 -21.20
C LYS A 271 -3.73 9.63 -21.81
N HIS A 272 -2.55 10.22 -21.90
CA HIS A 272 -2.39 11.57 -22.45
C HIS A 272 -2.59 11.60 -23.96
N VAL A 273 -2.10 10.58 -24.68
CA VAL A 273 -2.29 10.48 -26.14
C VAL A 273 -3.78 10.42 -26.49
N GLU A 274 -4.57 9.69 -25.70
CA GLU A 274 -6.03 9.68 -25.83
C GLU A 274 -6.64 11.08 -25.65
N LEU A 275 -6.29 11.78 -24.56
CA LEU A 275 -6.85 13.11 -24.27
C LEU A 275 -6.43 14.21 -25.27
N SER A 276 -5.37 13.99 -26.04
CA SER A 276 -4.92 14.91 -27.09
C SER A 276 -5.46 14.57 -28.49
N GLY A 277 -6.06 13.39 -28.67
CA GLY A 277 -6.66 12.93 -29.91
C GLY A 277 -8.16 13.19 -30.03
N GLN A 278 -8.78 13.72 -28.96
CA GLN A 278 -10.15 14.23 -28.92
C GLN A 278 -10.15 15.74 -29.08
#